data_AF-A0A495VUB5-F1
#
_entry.id   AF-A0A495VUB5-F1
#
_cell.length_a   1.000
_cell.length_b   1.000
_cell.length_c   1.000
_cell.angle_alpha   90.00
_cell.angle_beta   90.00
_cell.angle_gamma   90.00
#
_symmetry.space_group_name_H-M   'P 1'
#
loop_
_entity.id
_entity.type
_entity.pdbx_description
1 polymer ?
#
loop_
_entity_poly.entity_id
_entity_poly.type
_entity_poly.pdbx_seq_one_letter_code
_entity_poly.pdbx_strand_id
1 'polypeptide(L)'
;MPTEKERLDAVEPTVAELVTQVQLLTAELGRVGARLHVLERRLAGAGSGPDEDFDAVTDEIADVVAALRAAWEAEQEVLADSVRAELRQEVAEYDELKQRRDAGRARLAAGRMPRFERDALEHEVHQLDWQIDAREGGAQEAAARLDADTAAAEDPRRQDAVLAGEKAREEVWDIAARRLERALAADTRLPVWFRVGLGEITAPDPAPWVRAATGLIAYRLEYGVTTAVDPLGEPPSAGSGSAAWVRRTEAHTDLVDQLQSLRP
;
A
#
# COMPACT_ATOMS: atom_id res chain seq x y z
N MET A 1 -1.47 -4.24 -66.40
CA MET A 1 -1.88 -5.22 -65.38
C MET A 1 -0.69 -6.14 -65.17
N PRO A 2 -0.08 -6.18 -63.97
CA PRO A 2 1.06 -7.07 -63.72
C PRO A 2 0.61 -8.51 -63.91
N THR A 3 1.48 -9.32 -64.52
CA THR A 3 1.24 -10.74 -64.72
C THR A 3 1.25 -11.47 -63.38
N GLU A 4 0.56 -12.62 -63.32
CA GLU A 4 0.49 -13.45 -62.10
C GLU A 4 1.89 -13.85 -61.60
N LYS A 5 2.84 -14.02 -62.54
CA LYS A 5 4.24 -14.27 -62.26
C LYS A 5 4.94 -13.07 -61.59
N GLU A 6 4.76 -11.85 -62.09
CA GLU A 6 5.34 -10.64 -61.48
C GLU A 6 4.77 -10.36 -60.09
N ARG A 7 3.52 -10.77 -59.83
CA ARG A 7 2.93 -10.72 -58.49
C ARG A 7 3.53 -11.77 -57.55
N LEU A 8 3.78 -12.98 -58.05
CA LEU A 8 4.44 -14.05 -57.30
C LEU A 8 5.89 -13.68 -56.97
N ASP A 9 6.65 -13.18 -57.94
CA ASP A 9 8.05 -12.77 -57.77
C ASP A 9 8.21 -11.60 -56.76
N ALA A 10 7.17 -10.76 -56.60
CA ALA A 10 7.14 -9.69 -55.60
C ALA A 10 6.75 -10.18 -54.19
N VAL A 11 5.90 -11.21 -54.10
CA VAL A 11 5.40 -11.74 -52.83
C VAL A 11 6.35 -12.79 -52.24
N GLU A 12 7.04 -13.57 -53.07
CA GLU A 12 7.98 -14.61 -52.68
C GLU A 12 9.10 -14.14 -51.72
N PRO A 13 9.80 -13.01 -51.96
CA PRO A 13 10.79 -12.51 -51.00
C PRO A 13 10.16 -12.07 -49.67
N THR A 14 8.94 -11.52 -49.72
CA THR A 14 8.20 -11.11 -48.52
C THR A 14 7.79 -12.33 -47.70
N VAL A 15 7.31 -13.40 -48.35
CA VAL A 15 6.97 -14.66 -47.69
C VAL A 15 8.22 -15.32 -47.10
N ALA A 16 9.34 -15.32 -47.82
CA ALA A 16 10.62 -15.85 -47.32
C ALA A 16 11.12 -15.07 -46.08
N GLU A 17 10.96 -13.74 -46.08
CA GLU A 17 11.29 -12.89 -44.94
C GLU A 17 10.37 -13.18 -43.73
N LEU A 18 9.05 -13.28 -43.95
CA LEU A 18 8.10 -13.66 -42.90
C LEU A 18 8.40 -15.05 -42.33
N VAL A 19 8.71 -16.04 -43.16
CA VAL A 19 9.08 -17.39 -42.70
C VAL A 19 10.33 -17.33 -41.82
N THR A 20 11.32 -16.52 -42.22
CA THR A 20 12.55 -16.33 -41.44
C THR A 20 12.25 -15.66 -40.09
N GLN A 21 11.42 -14.61 -40.08
CA GLN A 21 11.01 -13.94 -38.85
C GLN A 21 10.22 -14.86 -37.91
N VAL A 22 9.28 -15.67 -38.44
CA VAL A 22 8.50 -16.64 -37.66
C VAL A 22 9.41 -17.71 -37.05
N GLN A 23 10.39 -18.20 -37.79
CA GLN A 23 11.37 -19.17 -37.27
C GLN A 23 12.22 -18.57 -36.15
N LEU A 24 12.66 -17.32 -36.30
CA LEU A 24 13.44 -16.60 -35.30
C LEU A 24 12.64 -16.37 -34.03
N LEU A 25 11.40 -15.88 -34.15
CA LEU A 25 10.47 -15.70 -33.03
C LEU A 25 10.13 -17.03 -32.33
N THR A 26 9.94 -18.11 -33.10
CA THR A 26 9.69 -19.44 -32.52
C THR A 26 10.89 -19.93 -31.72
N ALA A 27 12.11 -19.73 -32.21
CA ALA A 27 13.33 -20.09 -31.50
C ALA A 27 13.55 -19.24 -30.24
N GLU A 28 13.21 -17.96 -30.27
CA GLU A 28 13.23 -17.09 -29.10
C GLU A 28 12.18 -17.50 -28.07
N LEU A 29 10.95 -17.79 -28.50
CA LEU A 29 9.87 -18.26 -27.63
C LEU A 29 10.22 -19.61 -26.99
N GLY A 30 10.85 -20.53 -27.73
CA GLY A 30 11.38 -21.78 -27.18
C GLY A 30 12.48 -21.56 -26.14
N ARG A 31 13.38 -20.59 -26.36
CA ARG A 31 14.41 -20.22 -25.36
C ARG A 31 13.81 -19.59 -24.11
N VAL A 32 12.80 -18.73 -24.26
CA VAL A 32 12.08 -18.11 -23.15
C VAL A 32 11.29 -19.17 -22.36
N GLY A 33 10.58 -20.07 -23.04
CA GLY A 33 9.85 -21.17 -22.40
C GLY A 33 10.77 -22.12 -21.61
N ALA A 34 11.94 -22.47 -22.17
CA ALA A 34 12.93 -23.28 -21.45
C ALA A 34 13.48 -22.56 -20.20
N ARG A 35 13.71 -21.23 -20.29
CA ARG A 35 14.12 -20.42 -19.14
C ARG A 35 13.03 -20.33 -18.07
N LEU A 36 11.78 -20.12 -18.46
CA LEU A 36 10.63 -20.13 -17.54
C LEU A 36 10.53 -21.48 -16.84
N HIS A 37 10.68 -22.59 -17.55
CA HIS A 37 10.57 -23.91 -16.94
C HIS A 37 11.71 -24.24 -15.96
N VAL A 38 12.90 -23.68 -16.19
CA VAL A 38 13.99 -23.72 -15.21
C VAL A 38 13.65 -22.85 -14.00
N LEU A 39 13.14 -21.63 -14.21
CA LEU A 39 12.72 -20.75 -13.11
C LEU A 39 11.59 -21.37 -12.28
N GLU A 40 10.57 -21.95 -12.90
CA GLU A 40 9.49 -22.70 -12.24
C GLU A 40 10.04 -23.84 -11.38
N ARG A 41 11.00 -24.61 -11.91
CA ARG A 41 11.64 -25.70 -11.16
C ARG A 41 12.45 -25.19 -9.96
N ARG A 42 13.12 -24.04 -10.11
CA ARG A 42 13.83 -23.35 -9.02
C ARG A 42 12.86 -22.82 -7.96
N LEU A 43 11.75 -22.25 -8.41
CA LEU A 43 10.66 -21.73 -7.60
C LEU A 43 9.94 -22.84 -6.83
N ALA A 44 9.83 -24.05 -7.37
CA ALA A 44 9.30 -25.21 -6.66
C ALA A 44 10.22 -25.69 -5.50
N GLY A 45 11.41 -25.11 -5.34
CA GLY A 45 12.38 -25.47 -4.29
C GLY A 45 13.35 -26.57 -4.68
N ALA A 46 13.47 -26.90 -5.97
CA ALA A 46 14.50 -27.80 -6.47
C ALA A 46 15.84 -27.08 -6.76
N GLY A 47 16.02 -25.87 -6.23
CA GLY A 47 17.31 -25.17 -6.28
C GLY A 47 18.44 -26.07 -5.74
N SER A 48 19.58 -26.03 -6.41
CA SER A 48 20.74 -26.85 -6.04
C SER A 48 21.73 -26.11 -5.14
N GLY A 49 21.58 -24.78 -5.01
CA GLY A 49 22.40 -23.90 -4.18
C GLY A 49 22.03 -23.91 -2.69
N PRO A 50 22.72 -23.06 -1.89
CA PRO A 50 22.37 -22.84 -0.49
C PRO A 50 20.98 -22.22 -0.34
N ASP A 51 20.43 -22.29 0.88
CA ASP A 51 19.18 -21.63 1.23
C ASP A 51 19.40 -20.11 1.24
N GLU A 52 18.61 -19.38 0.46
CA GLU A 52 18.63 -17.92 0.44
C GLU A 52 17.84 -17.39 1.65
N ASP A 53 18.41 -16.41 2.35
CA ASP A 53 17.72 -15.70 3.42
C ASP A 53 17.39 -14.28 2.97
N PHE A 54 16.17 -14.08 2.48
CA PHE A 54 15.69 -12.76 2.08
C PHE A 54 15.43 -11.82 3.26
N ASP A 55 15.25 -12.35 4.47
CA ASP A 55 14.96 -11.58 5.68
C ASP A 55 16.25 -11.11 6.38
N ALA A 56 17.42 -11.57 5.93
CA ALA A 56 18.71 -11.25 6.53
C ALA A 56 19.00 -9.74 6.55
N VAL A 57 19.23 -9.18 7.74
CA VAL A 57 19.70 -7.79 7.91
C VAL A 57 21.24 -7.80 7.94
N THR A 58 21.83 -7.64 6.77
CA THR A 58 23.29 -7.48 6.60
C THR A 58 23.73 -6.06 6.92
N ASP A 59 25.03 -5.85 7.12
CA ASP A 59 25.59 -4.51 7.36
C ASP A 59 25.20 -3.50 6.26
N GLU A 60 25.02 -3.97 5.00
CA GLU A 60 24.56 -3.16 3.87
C GLU A 60 23.15 -2.56 4.05
N ILE A 61 22.22 -3.26 4.70
CA ILE A 61 20.82 -2.82 4.86
C ILE A 61 20.52 -2.38 6.30
N ALA A 62 21.47 -2.55 7.23
CA ALA A 62 21.25 -2.27 8.65
C ALA A 62 20.77 -0.83 8.89
N ASP A 63 21.38 0.15 8.23
CA ASP A 63 21.01 1.56 8.34
C ASP A 63 19.62 1.85 7.77
N VAL A 64 19.27 1.20 6.65
CA VAL A 64 17.96 1.35 6.02
C VAL A 64 16.86 0.79 6.93
N VAL A 65 17.05 -0.42 7.47
CA VAL A 65 16.12 -1.04 8.42
C VAL A 65 16.03 -0.21 9.71
N ALA A 66 17.14 0.36 10.18
CA ALA A 66 17.12 1.25 11.35
C ALA A 66 16.30 2.52 11.10
N ALA A 67 16.43 3.14 9.92
CA ALA A 67 15.64 4.30 9.53
C ALA A 67 14.14 3.96 9.43
N LEU A 68 13.79 2.80 8.86
CA LEU A 68 12.40 2.31 8.81
C LEU A 68 11.81 2.10 10.20
N ARG A 69 12.58 1.54 11.14
CA ARG A 69 12.14 1.36 12.53
C ARG A 69 11.94 2.70 13.24
N ALA A 70 12.86 3.65 13.07
CA ALA A 70 12.71 4.99 13.63
C ALA A 70 11.48 5.70 13.06
N ALA A 71 11.22 5.56 11.76
CA ALA A 71 10.02 6.08 11.12
C ALA A 71 8.75 5.41 11.64
N TRP A 72 8.75 4.09 11.81
CA TRP A 72 7.64 3.36 12.42
C TRP A 72 7.31 3.90 13.80
N GLU A 73 8.30 4.04 14.68
CA GLU A 73 8.11 4.61 16.02
C GLU A 73 7.57 6.04 15.99
N ALA A 74 8.05 6.88 15.07
CA ALA A 74 7.54 8.23 14.90
C ALA A 74 6.09 8.27 14.39
N GLU A 75 5.74 7.42 13.43
CA GLU A 75 4.41 7.33 12.82
C GLU A 75 3.35 6.70 13.74
N GLN A 76 3.75 6.03 14.82
CA GLN A 76 2.82 5.52 15.84
C GLN A 76 2.18 6.66 16.65
N GLU A 77 2.93 7.74 16.86
CA GLU A 77 2.51 8.90 17.66
C GLU A 77 1.67 9.90 16.86
N VAL A 78 1.57 9.70 15.55
CA VAL A 78 0.87 10.58 14.61
C VAL A 78 -0.35 9.86 14.06
N LEU A 79 -1.45 10.56 13.87
CA LEU A 79 -2.67 10.02 13.27
C LEU A 79 -2.53 9.91 11.75
N ALA A 80 -3.19 8.93 11.17
CA ALA A 80 -3.34 8.84 9.72
C ALA A 80 -4.23 9.97 9.17
N ASP A 81 -4.03 10.37 7.92
CA ASP A 81 -4.79 11.46 7.29
C ASP A 81 -6.29 11.21 7.24
N SER A 82 -6.71 9.98 6.99
CA SER A 82 -8.12 9.56 7.03
C SER A 82 -8.75 9.81 8.41
N VAL A 83 -8.04 9.42 9.46
CA VAL A 83 -8.47 9.60 10.85
C VAL A 83 -8.49 11.08 11.23
N ARG A 84 -7.50 11.87 10.81
CA ARG A 84 -7.53 13.33 11.00
C ARG A 84 -8.75 13.96 10.32
N ALA A 85 -9.09 13.51 9.12
CA ALA A 85 -10.26 14.03 8.39
C ALA A 85 -11.57 13.71 9.11
N GLU A 86 -11.73 12.49 9.61
CA GLU A 86 -12.89 12.06 10.40
C GLU A 86 -13.03 12.90 11.68
N LEU A 87 -11.96 13.04 12.46
CA LEU A 87 -11.99 13.85 13.69
C LEU A 87 -12.27 15.33 13.41
N ARG A 88 -11.68 15.90 12.35
CA ARG A 88 -11.96 17.28 11.95
C ARG A 88 -13.41 17.48 11.54
N GLN A 89 -13.99 16.49 10.86
CA GLN A 89 -15.40 16.52 10.51
C GLN A 89 -16.28 16.48 11.77
N GLU A 90 -15.97 15.62 12.74
CA GLU A 90 -16.71 15.54 14.00
C GLU A 90 -16.71 16.89 14.75
N VAL A 91 -15.53 17.51 14.88
CA VAL A 91 -15.39 18.83 15.52
C VAL A 91 -16.15 19.90 14.73
N ALA A 92 -16.06 19.90 13.40
CA ALA A 92 -16.75 20.86 12.55
C ALA A 92 -18.28 20.73 12.65
N GLU A 93 -18.81 19.51 12.66
CA GLU A 93 -20.25 19.26 12.84
C GLU A 93 -20.75 19.77 14.20
N TYR A 94 -19.96 19.55 15.25
CA TYR A 94 -20.28 20.05 16.60
C TYR A 94 -20.27 21.58 16.65
N ASP A 95 -19.28 22.22 16.04
CA ASP A 95 -19.21 23.68 15.97
C ASP A 95 -20.34 24.29 15.13
N GLU A 96 -20.78 23.62 14.06
CA GLU A 96 -21.94 24.05 13.27
C GLU A 96 -23.22 24.04 14.12
N LEU A 97 -23.44 23.00 14.92
CA LEU A 97 -24.59 22.94 15.85
C LEU A 97 -24.57 24.11 16.83
N LYS A 98 -23.41 24.43 17.39
CA LYS A 98 -23.24 25.58 18.29
C LYS A 98 -23.54 26.91 17.60
N GLN A 99 -23.01 27.11 16.39
CA GLN A 99 -23.25 28.32 15.61
C GLN A 99 -24.75 28.49 15.29
N ARG A 100 -25.43 27.41 14.88
CA ARG A 100 -26.88 27.44 14.64
C ARG A 100 -27.68 27.77 15.89
N ARG A 101 -27.30 27.20 17.03
CA ARG A 101 -27.92 27.44 18.33
C ARG A 101 -27.73 28.90 18.77
N ASP A 102 -26.53 29.43 18.63
CA ASP A 102 -26.20 30.83 18.95
C ASP A 102 -26.95 31.81 18.04
N ALA A 103 -27.02 31.53 16.74
CA ALA A 103 -27.81 32.32 15.79
C ALA A 103 -29.31 32.31 16.14
N GLY A 104 -29.86 31.14 16.51
CA GLY A 104 -31.24 31.02 16.99
C GLY A 104 -31.51 31.84 18.25
N ARG A 105 -30.63 31.73 19.26
CA ARG A 105 -30.71 32.54 20.50
C ARG A 105 -30.62 34.04 20.23
N ALA A 106 -29.72 34.47 19.34
CA ALA A 106 -29.60 35.87 18.96
C ALA A 106 -30.86 36.40 18.27
N ARG A 107 -31.51 35.60 17.41
CA ARG A 107 -32.79 35.95 16.77
C ARG A 107 -33.92 36.08 17.80
N LEU A 108 -34.01 35.15 18.75
CA LEU A 108 -35.00 35.23 19.84
C LEU A 108 -34.79 36.50 20.68
N ALA A 109 -33.55 36.84 21.00
CA ALA A 109 -33.21 38.05 21.75
C ALA A 109 -33.55 39.35 21.01
N ALA A 110 -33.49 39.36 19.67
CA ALA A 110 -33.83 40.52 18.85
C ALA A 110 -35.34 40.88 18.87
N GLY A 111 -36.20 39.95 19.31
CA GLY A 111 -37.60 40.23 19.71
C GLY A 111 -38.59 40.64 18.62
N ARG A 112 -38.18 40.72 17.34
CA ARG A 112 -39.07 41.06 16.22
C ARG A 112 -39.53 39.80 15.49
N MET A 113 -40.53 39.11 16.03
CA MET A 113 -41.19 37.99 15.33
C MET A 113 -42.60 37.73 15.89
N PRO A 114 -43.54 37.23 15.06
CA PRO A 114 -44.82 36.69 15.52
C PRO A 114 -44.64 35.56 16.54
N ARG A 115 -45.62 35.39 17.44
CA ARG A 115 -45.56 34.39 18.51
C ARG A 115 -45.32 32.96 18.01
N PHE A 116 -45.98 32.55 16.93
CA PHE A 116 -45.82 31.19 16.41
C PHE A 116 -44.41 30.92 15.86
N GLU A 117 -43.77 31.93 15.23
CA GLU A 117 -42.38 31.81 14.77
C GLU A 117 -41.41 31.77 15.94
N ARG A 118 -41.71 32.53 17.00
CA ARG A 118 -40.95 32.50 18.25
C ARG A 118 -41.01 31.12 18.90
N ASP A 119 -42.21 30.58 19.09
CA ASP A 119 -42.40 29.28 19.74
C ASP A 119 -41.71 28.16 18.94
N ALA A 120 -41.76 28.21 17.60
CA ALA A 120 -41.05 27.27 16.73
C ALA A 120 -39.51 27.39 16.86
N LEU A 121 -38.98 28.61 16.90
CA LEU A 121 -37.54 28.85 17.05
C LEU A 121 -37.04 28.49 18.46
N GLU A 122 -37.84 28.74 19.50
CA GLU A 122 -37.54 28.27 20.87
C GLU A 122 -37.45 26.74 20.92
N HIS A 123 -38.37 26.04 20.23
CA HIS A 123 -38.29 24.58 20.12
C HIS A 123 -37.05 24.11 19.36
N GLU A 124 -36.68 24.75 18.24
CA GLU A 124 -35.46 24.43 17.49
C GLU A 124 -34.20 24.63 18.35
N VAL A 125 -34.09 25.75 19.06
CA VAL A 125 -32.96 26.02 19.96
C VAL A 125 -32.86 24.97 21.06
N HIS A 126 -33.99 24.56 21.64
CA HIS A 126 -34.00 23.52 22.67
C HIS A 126 -33.57 22.15 22.11
N GLN A 127 -33.99 21.80 20.88
CA GLN A 127 -33.54 20.60 20.19
C GLN A 127 -32.02 20.63 19.93
N LEU A 128 -31.50 21.79 19.50
CA LEU A 128 -30.06 21.98 19.28
C LEU A 128 -29.26 21.86 20.58
N ASP A 129 -29.75 22.42 21.69
CA ASP A 129 -29.10 22.28 23.01
C ASP A 129 -28.98 20.80 23.39
N TRP A 130 -30.03 19.99 23.22
CA TRP A 130 -29.97 18.55 23.47
C TRP A 130 -28.96 17.82 22.56
N GLN A 131 -28.90 18.17 21.27
CA GLN A 131 -27.94 17.58 20.33
C GLN A 131 -26.49 17.95 20.67
N ILE A 132 -26.26 19.19 21.12
CA ILE A 132 -24.94 19.68 21.56
C ILE A 132 -24.50 18.89 22.80
N ASP A 133 -25.35 18.80 23.83
CA ASP A 133 -25.04 18.07 25.06
C ASP A 133 -24.71 16.60 24.78
N ALA A 134 -25.45 15.96 23.85
CA ALA A 134 -25.22 14.58 23.46
C ALA A 134 -23.89 14.36 22.71
N ARG A 135 -23.36 15.37 22.02
CA ARG A 135 -22.14 15.28 21.20
C ARG A 135 -20.91 15.94 21.85
N GLU A 136 -21.08 16.68 22.93
CA GLU A 136 -20.00 17.47 23.56
C GLU A 136 -18.79 16.61 23.96
N GLY A 137 -19.03 15.46 24.58
CA GLY A 137 -17.94 14.58 25.02
C GLY A 137 -17.08 14.07 23.85
N GLY A 138 -17.72 13.61 22.76
CA GLY A 138 -17.02 13.12 21.57
C GLY A 138 -16.24 14.22 20.87
N ALA A 139 -16.86 15.39 20.66
CA ALA A 139 -16.20 16.53 20.04
C ALA A 139 -15.00 17.06 20.85
N GLN A 140 -15.09 17.07 22.19
CA GLN A 140 -13.97 17.46 23.06
C GLN A 140 -12.83 16.44 23.00
N GLU A 141 -13.13 15.14 22.98
CA GLU A 141 -12.13 14.08 22.83
C GLU A 141 -11.46 14.15 21.45
N ALA A 142 -12.24 14.34 20.38
CA ALA A 142 -11.75 14.49 19.02
C ALA A 142 -10.83 15.72 18.88
N ALA A 143 -11.22 16.86 19.45
CA ALA A 143 -10.40 18.07 19.48
C ALA A 143 -9.09 17.85 20.24
N ALA A 144 -9.14 17.28 21.45
CA ALA A 144 -7.95 16.99 22.24
C ALA A 144 -6.99 16.03 21.52
N ARG A 145 -7.54 15.05 20.78
CA ARG A 145 -6.77 14.10 19.99
C ARG A 145 -6.10 14.75 18.77
N LEU A 146 -6.77 15.68 18.10
CA LEU A 146 -6.19 16.50 17.01
C LEU A 146 -5.10 17.45 17.52
N ASP A 147 -5.26 18.02 18.71
CA ASP A 147 -4.24 18.87 19.33
C ASP A 147 -2.98 18.05 19.67
N ALA A 148 -3.16 16.85 20.23
CA ALA A 148 -2.06 15.92 20.51
C ALA A 148 -1.34 15.48 19.22
N ASP A 149 -2.09 15.17 18.15
CA ASP A 149 -1.54 14.86 16.82
C ASP A 149 -0.73 16.03 16.25
N THR A 150 -1.24 17.25 16.36
CA THR A 150 -0.54 18.46 15.89
C THR A 150 0.79 18.63 16.63
N ALA A 151 0.78 18.51 17.96
CA ALA A 151 2.00 18.59 18.77
C ALA A 151 3.01 17.48 18.43
N ALA A 152 2.53 16.26 18.14
CA ALA A 152 3.38 15.15 17.72
C ALA A 152 3.99 15.41 16.33
N ALA A 153 3.17 15.88 15.37
CA ALA A 153 3.57 16.16 14.00
C ALA A 153 4.55 17.33 13.86
N GLU A 154 4.51 18.29 14.78
CA GLU A 154 5.43 19.44 14.82
C GLU A 154 6.80 19.12 15.45
N ASP A 155 6.99 17.95 16.05
CA ASP A 155 8.29 17.55 16.61
C ASP A 155 9.34 17.32 15.49
N PRO A 156 10.41 18.13 15.41
CA PRO A 156 11.41 18.01 14.36
C PRO A 156 12.06 16.63 14.28
N ARG A 157 12.26 15.96 15.42
CA ARG A 157 12.88 14.62 15.44
C ARG A 157 11.99 13.58 14.78
N ARG A 158 10.66 13.70 14.95
CA ARG A 158 9.69 12.83 14.30
C ARG A 158 9.63 13.12 12.80
N GLN A 159 9.60 14.40 12.42
CA GLN A 159 9.62 14.78 11.00
C GLN A 159 10.85 14.22 10.28
N ASP A 160 12.03 14.39 10.87
CA ASP A 160 13.28 13.86 10.34
C ASP A 160 13.24 12.33 10.21
N ALA A 161 12.70 11.63 11.21
CA ALA A 161 12.56 10.18 11.19
C ALA A 161 11.57 9.70 10.11
N VAL A 162 10.42 10.36 9.95
CA VAL A 162 9.42 10.05 8.91
C VAL A 162 10.02 10.24 7.51
N LEU A 163 10.69 11.37 7.27
CA LEU A 163 11.35 11.65 5.99
C LEU A 163 12.47 10.64 5.67
N ALA A 164 13.29 10.30 6.68
CA ALA A 164 14.30 9.27 6.53
C ALA A 164 13.67 7.90 6.23
N GLY A 165 12.53 7.59 6.85
CA GLY A 165 11.73 6.40 6.59
C GLY A 165 11.19 6.32 5.16
N GLU A 166 10.62 7.42 4.64
CA GLU A 166 10.13 7.48 3.27
C GLU A 166 11.23 7.16 2.26
N LYS A 167 12.40 7.77 2.42
CA LYS A 167 13.57 7.45 1.62
C LYS A 167 14.01 5.99 1.79
N ALA A 168 14.04 5.49 3.02
CA ALA A 168 14.43 4.12 3.32
C ALA A 168 13.47 3.08 2.69
N ARG A 169 12.17 3.40 2.52
CA ARG A 169 11.20 2.52 1.85
C ARG A 169 11.52 2.35 0.37
N GLU A 170 11.89 3.44 -0.31
CA GLU A 170 12.35 3.38 -1.70
C GLU A 170 13.62 2.52 -1.81
N GLU A 171 14.58 2.74 -0.91
CA GLU A 171 15.83 1.96 -0.88
C GLU A 171 15.61 0.47 -0.58
N VAL A 172 14.70 0.13 0.34
CA VAL A 172 14.36 -1.28 0.63
C VAL A 172 13.77 -1.97 -0.59
N TRP A 173 12.95 -1.28 -1.38
CA TRP A 173 12.39 -1.86 -2.61
C TRP A 173 13.50 -2.23 -3.61
N ASP A 174 14.44 -1.34 -3.83
CA ASP A 174 15.59 -1.58 -4.70
C ASP A 174 16.47 -2.72 -4.17
N ILE A 175 16.70 -2.78 -2.85
CA ILE A 175 17.47 -3.86 -2.22
C ILE A 175 16.74 -5.20 -2.37
N ALA A 176 15.43 -5.24 -2.16
CA ALA A 176 14.60 -6.42 -2.35
C ALA A 176 14.66 -6.92 -3.81
N ALA A 177 14.59 -6.02 -4.78
CA ALA A 177 14.68 -6.36 -6.20
C ALA A 177 16.05 -6.97 -6.55
N ARG A 178 17.15 -6.36 -6.08
CA ARG A 178 18.52 -6.88 -6.28
C ARG A 178 18.73 -8.24 -5.61
N ARG A 179 18.16 -8.46 -4.42
CA ARG A 179 18.20 -9.75 -3.73
C ARG A 179 17.50 -10.84 -4.54
N LEU A 180 16.30 -10.56 -5.02
CA LEU A 180 15.55 -11.47 -5.86
C LEU A 180 16.31 -11.80 -7.16
N GLU A 181 16.84 -10.80 -7.85
CA GLU A 181 17.61 -10.99 -9.08
C GLU A 181 18.83 -11.89 -8.85
N ARG A 182 19.63 -11.62 -7.79
CA ARG A 182 20.78 -12.47 -7.43
C ARG A 182 20.37 -13.91 -7.15
N ALA A 183 19.33 -14.11 -6.34
CA ALA A 183 18.85 -15.44 -5.96
C ALA A 183 18.42 -16.26 -7.20
N LEU A 184 17.67 -15.63 -8.10
CA LEU A 184 17.24 -16.26 -9.36
C LEU A 184 18.41 -16.56 -10.30
N ALA A 185 19.42 -15.69 -10.35
CA ALA A 185 20.63 -15.90 -11.14
C ALA A 185 21.51 -17.03 -10.58
N ALA A 186 21.62 -17.12 -9.25
CA ALA A 186 22.50 -18.06 -8.54
C ALA A 186 21.88 -19.45 -8.28
N ASP A 187 20.61 -19.68 -8.63
CA ASP A 187 19.93 -20.97 -8.44
C ASP A 187 19.85 -21.40 -6.97
N THR A 188 19.61 -20.42 -6.08
CA THR A 188 19.47 -20.67 -4.64
C THR A 188 18.14 -21.32 -4.30
N ARG A 189 18.08 -21.98 -3.14
CA ARG A 189 16.83 -22.51 -2.61
C ARG A 189 16.07 -21.38 -1.93
N LEU A 190 14.87 -21.09 -2.45
CA LEU A 190 14.04 -20.01 -1.93
C LEU A 190 13.33 -20.41 -0.63
N PRO A 191 13.14 -19.47 0.32
CA PRO A 191 12.42 -19.71 1.57
C PRO A 191 11.03 -20.34 1.37
N VAL A 192 10.59 -21.13 2.36
CA VAL A 192 9.27 -21.78 2.32
C VAL A 192 8.15 -20.76 2.23
N TRP A 193 8.16 -19.71 3.06
CA TRP A 193 7.16 -18.63 3.02
C TRP A 193 7.08 -17.99 1.64
N PHE A 194 8.22 -17.83 0.95
CA PHE A 194 8.27 -17.20 -0.37
C PHE A 194 7.57 -18.07 -1.40
N ARG A 195 7.84 -19.38 -1.37
CA ARG A 195 7.20 -20.36 -2.27
C ARG A 195 5.71 -20.53 -1.99
N VAL A 196 5.33 -20.61 -0.71
CA VAL A 196 3.92 -20.76 -0.29
C VAL A 196 3.12 -19.50 -0.58
N GLY A 197 3.71 -18.33 -0.38
CA GLY A 197 3.05 -17.04 -0.55
C GLY A 197 2.79 -16.66 -2.01
N LEU A 198 3.83 -16.77 -2.86
CA LEU A 198 3.76 -16.35 -4.27
C LEU A 198 3.24 -17.43 -5.22
N GLY A 199 3.55 -18.70 -4.95
CA GLY A 199 3.29 -19.78 -5.89
C GLY A 199 4.15 -19.69 -7.17
N GLU A 200 3.72 -20.43 -8.19
CA GLU A 200 4.42 -20.55 -9.48
C GLU A 200 4.11 -19.36 -10.42
N ILE A 201 4.96 -19.14 -11.41
CA ILE A 201 4.70 -18.15 -12.47
C ILE A 201 3.63 -18.73 -13.39
N THR A 202 2.40 -18.23 -13.28
CA THR A 202 1.24 -18.73 -14.03
C THR A 202 1.02 -18.03 -15.37
N ALA A 203 1.66 -16.88 -15.59
CA ALA A 203 1.48 -16.05 -16.78
C ALA A 203 2.73 -16.00 -17.67
N PRO A 204 2.58 -15.81 -19.00
CA PRO A 204 3.72 -15.65 -19.92
C PRO A 204 4.58 -14.42 -19.62
N ASP A 205 3.97 -13.37 -19.08
CA ASP A 205 4.67 -12.19 -18.57
C ASP A 205 4.95 -12.36 -17.06
N PRO A 206 6.24 -12.48 -16.66
CA PRO A 206 6.60 -12.63 -15.26
C PRO A 206 6.59 -11.30 -14.49
N ALA A 207 6.42 -10.14 -15.13
CA ALA A 207 6.55 -8.84 -14.49
C ALA A 207 5.62 -8.63 -13.28
N PRO A 208 4.32 -9.02 -13.32
CA PRO A 208 3.45 -8.95 -12.15
C PRO A 208 3.93 -9.82 -10.99
N TRP A 209 4.43 -11.02 -11.30
CA TRP A 209 4.99 -11.95 -10.31
C TRP A 209 6.25 -11.38 -9.66
N VAL A 210 7.18 -10.84 -10.46
CA VAL A 210 8.42 -10.21 -9.96
C VAL A 210 8.09 -9.01 -9.07
N ARG A 211 7.11 -8.20 -9.45
CA ARG A 211 6.68 -7.05 -8.64
C ARG A 211 6.14 -7.49 -7.29
N ALA A 212 5.26 -8.49 -7.25
CA ALA A 212 4.72 -9.03 -6.01
C ALA A 212 5.82 -9.67 -5.15
N ALA A 213 6.78 -10.36 -5.77
CA ALA A 213 7.90 -10.97 -5.08
C ALA A 213 8.81 -9.95 -4.41
N THR A 214 9.18 -8.90 -5.13
CA THR A 214 9.94 -7.77 -4.58
C THR A 214 9.18 -7.10 -3.45
N GLY A 215 7.88 -6.85 -3.64
CA GLY A 215 7.06 -6.22 -2.60
C GLY A 215 6.91 -7.05 -1.35
N LEU A 216 6.83 -8.38 -1.49
CA LEU A 216 6.78 -9.27 -0.35
C LEU A 216 8.09 -9.26 0.46
N ILE A 217 9.24 -9.30 -0.22
CA ILE A 217 10.55 -9.18 0.45
C ILE A 217 10.68 -7.83 1.14
N ALA A 218 10.33 -6.74 0.43
CA ALA A 218 10.38 -5.38 0.98
C ALA A 218 9.49 -5.24 2.23
N TYR A 219 8.26 -5.76 2.18
CA TYR A 219 7.32 -5.74 3.30
C TYR A 219 7.87 -6.45 4.53
N ARG A 220 8.47 -7.64 4.35
CA ARG A 220 9.04 -8.40 5.45
C ARG A 220 10.24 -7.69 6.08
N LEU A 221 11.08 -7.06 5.26
CA LEU A 221 12.20 -6.24 5.72
C LEU A 221 11.74 -4.99 6.47
N GLU A 222 10.69 -4.31 5.97
CA GLU A 222 10.14 -3.10 6.58
C GLU A 222 9.49 -3.39 7.94
N TYR A 223 8.60 -4.37 8.00
CA TYR A 223 7.81 -4.66 9.19
C TYR A 223 8.40 -5.77 10.07
N GLY A 224 9.59 -6.27 9.74
CA GLY A 224 10.30 -7.29 10.52
C GLY A 224 9.54 -8.62 10.62
N VAL A 225 8.84 -9.02 9.57
CA VAL A 225 8.08 -10.27 9.55
C VAL A 225 9.04 -11.44 9.31
N THR A 226 9.15 -12.33 10.29
CA THR A 226 10.07 -13.49 10.22
C THR A 226 9.33 -14.83 10.26
N THR A 227 8.01 -14.83 10.07
CA THR A 227 7.22 -16.07 10.12
C THR A 227 7.64 -17.02 9.00
N ALA A 228 7.82 -18.30 9.32
CA ALA A 228 8.43 -19.29 8.42
C ALA A 228 7.50 -19.77 7.29
N VAL A 229 6.18 -19.67 7.48
CA VAL A 229 5.16 -20.18 6.54
C VAL A 229 4.24 -19.07 6.08
N ASP A 230 3.78 -18.22 7.00
CA ASP A 230 2.97 -17.06 6.68
C ASP A 230 3.87 -15.93 6.11
N PRO A 231 3.75 -15.60 4.82
CA PRO A 231 4.62 -14.63 4.18
C PRO A 231 4.40 -13.20 4.70
N LEU A 232 3.16 -12.85 5.09
CA LEU A 232 2.79 -11.51 5.57
C LEU A 232 2.69 -11.43 7.10
N GLY A 233 2.63 -12.59 7.76
CA GLY A 233 2.52 -12.68 9.21
C GLY A 233 1.12 -12.31 9.70
N GLU A 234 1.01 -11.98 10.99
CA GLU A 234 -0.29 -11.66 11.57
C GLU A 234 -0.91 -10.41 10.90
N PRO A 235 -2.18 -10.47 10.48
CA PRO A 235 -2.86 -9.34 9.86
C PRO A 235 -2.84 -8.09 10.76
N PRO A 236 -2.31 -6.95 10.29
CA PRO A 236 -2.30 -5.70 11.05
C PRO A 236 -3.71 -5.11 11.17
N SER A 237 -3.95 -4.37 12.25
CA SER A 237 -5.21 -3.66 12.48
C SER A 237 -5.01 -2.14 12.48
N ALA A 238 -5.81 -1.44 11.69
CA ALA A 238 -5.88 0.02 11.67
C ALA A 238 -6.69 0.62 12.83
N GLY A 239 -7.15 -0.20 13.79
CA GLY A 239 -8.07 0.24 14.85
C GLY A 239 -7.52 1.31 15.79
N SER A 240 -6.20 1.47 15.91
CA SER A 240 -5.60 2.57 16.67
C SER A 240 -5.74 3.92 15.97
N GLY A 241 -5.85 3.93 14.64
CA GLY A 241 -5.84 5.14 13.81
C GLY A 241 -4.48 5.84 13.67
N SER A 242 -3.40 5.27 14.22
CA SER A 242 -2.04 5.77 14.03
C SER A 242 -1.58 5.59 12.58
N ALA A 243 -0.79 6.52 12.06
CA ALA A 243 -0.28 6.48 10.69
C ALA A 243 0.49 5.19 10.39
N ALA A 244 1.32 4.72 11.33
CA ALA A 244 2.09 3.49 11.19
C ALA A 244 1.20 2.27 10.92
N TRP A 245 0.21 2.03 11.79
CA TRP A 245 -0.69 0.88 11.67
C TRP A 245 -1.60 0.97 10.44
N VAL A 246 -2.13 2.15 10.13
CA VAL A 246 -2.94 2.35 8.91
C VAL A 246 -2.11 2.01 7.67
N ARG A 247 -0.89 2.55 7.57
CA ARG A 247 0.03 2.27 6.46
C ARG A 247 0.33 0.78 6.33
N ARG A 248 0.64 0.10 7.44
CA ARG A 248 0.90 -1.35 7.41
C ARG A 248 -0.32 -2.15 6.97
N THR A 249 -1.52 -1.75 7.38
CA THR A 249 -2.78 -2.37 6.95
C THR A 249 -3.04 -2.16 5.46
N GLU A 250 -2.79 -0.96 4.93
CA GLU A 250 -2.87 -0.67 3.49
C GLU A 250 -1.87 -1.51 2.71
N ALA A 251 -0.58 -1.48 3.09
CA ALA A 251 0.47 -2.27 2.45
C ALA A 251 0.20 -3.78 2.49
N HIS A 252 -0.32 -4.28 3.62
CA HIS A 252 -0.75 -5.67 3.74
C HIS A 252 -1.90 -6.00 2.78
N THR A 253 -2.92 -5.14 2.71
CA THR A 253 -4.08 -5.34 1.83
C THR A 253 -3.67 -5.32 0.37
N ASP A 254 -2.87 -4.34 -0.04
CA ASP A 254 -2.34 -4.23 -1.40
C ASP A 254 -1.56 -5.47 -1.81
N LEU A 255 -0.72 -6.02 -0.91
CA LEU A 255 0.03 -7.24 -1.19
C LEU A 255 -0.87 -8.48 -1.23
N VAL A 256 -1.88 -8.57 -0.36
CA VAL A 256 -2.87 -9.65 -0.42
C VAL A 256 -3.59 -9.63 -1.76
N ASP A 257 -4.05 -8.46 -2.21
CA ASP A 257 -4.76 -8.30 -3.48
C ASP A 257 -3.85 -8.65 -4.67
N GLN A 258 -2.58 -8.19 -4.65
CA GLN A 258 -1.59 -8.56 -5.65
C GLN A 258 -1.35 -10.07 -5.68
N LEU A 259 -1.12 -10.71 -4.54
CA LEU A 259 -0.90 -12.16 -4.47
C LEU A 259 -2.13 -12.96 -4.90
N GLN A 260 -3.34 -12.49 -4.59
CA GLN A 260 -4.58 -13.11 -5.06
C GLN A 260 -4.73 -13.00 -6.58
N SER A 261 -4.35 -11.87 -7.17
CA SER A 261 -4.42 -11.66 -8.63
C SER A 261 -3.49 -12.57 -9.44
N LEU A 262 -2.46 -13.15 -8.80
CA LEU A 262 -1.53 -14.09 -9.42
C LEU A 262 -2.04 -15.54 -9.42
N ARG A 263 -3.09 -15.84 -8.65
CA ARG A 263 -3.68 -17.18 -8.59
C ARG A 263 -4.52 -17.46 -9.85
N PRO A 264 -4.46 -18.67 -10.40
CA PRO A 264 -5.19 -19.06 -11.61
C PRO A 264 -6.70 -19.19 -11.39
#